data_AF-A0A7C5RP77-F1
#
_entry.id   AF-A0A7C5RP77-F1
#
_cell.length_a   1.000
_cell.length_b   1.000
_cell.length_c   1.000
_cell.angle_alpha   90.00
_cell.angle_beta   90.00
_cell.angle_gamma   90.00
#
_symmetry.space_group_name_H-M   'P 1'
#
loop_
_entity.id
_entity.type
_entity.pdbx_description
1 polymer ?
#
loop_
_entity_poly.entity_id
_entity_poly.type
_entity_poly.pdbx_seq_one_letter_code
_entity_poly.pdbx_strand_id
1 'polypeptide(L)'
;MMMRASKLLLLRRPMTTGIAELDGLIGGLRPGALHIFYGDRSITDLVLYRLLVEASRRGEAAYLNNTDYYGEKTLIDATTLSTISKTAGVEPFKVLSAIYCTAAFNARRQISAAYRLAEAVRSSGRVRLIAVHNASAFLDVEGGEASPALVKSISILMEAAFEALAPLVVTAASAAASPGQPAAMPRLPSQLLHRASVMVFFRSEGRGTGGQASQTCLAPSPPVGGLG
;
A
#
# COMPACT_ATOMS: atom_id res chain seq x y z
N MET A 1 -22.77 -4.83 -11.43
CA MET A 1 -22.73 -4.01 -12.66
C MET A 1 -21.97 -4.79 -13.74
N MET A 2 -22.57 -5.08 -14.89
CA MET A 2 -21.86 -5.72 -16.02
C MET A 2 -21.27 -4.64 -16.93
N MET A 3 -19.98 -4.74 -17.27
CA MET A 3 -19.28 -3.81 -18.16
C MET A 3 -18.50 -4.58 -19.22
N ARG A 4 -18.38 -4.04 -20.44
CA ARG A 4 -17.59 -4.67 -21.50
C ARG A 4 -16.09 -4.61 -21.15
N ALA A 5 -15.36 -5.70 -21.41
CA ALA A 5 -13.91 -5.77 -21.17
C ALA A 5 -13.12 -4.64 -21.87
N SER A 6 -13.54 -4.20 -23.06
CA SER A 6 -12.94 -3.06 -23.75
C SER A 6 -13.14 -1.71 -23.03
N LYS A 7 -14.24 -1.56 -22.29
CA LYS A 7 -14.46 -0.39 -21.43
C LYS A 7 -13.64 -0.47 -20.14
N LEU A 8 -13.24 -1.66 -19.68
CA LEU A 8 -12.32 -1.80 -18.54
C LEU A 8 -10.96 -1.14 -18.81
N LEU A 9 -10.49 -1.21 -20.06
CA LEU A 9 -9.22 -0.59 -20.49
C LEU A 9 -9.30 0.94 -20.59
N LEU A 10 -10.52 1.49 -20.69
CA LEU A 10 -10.78 2.94 -20.69
C LEU A 10 -11.12 3.48 -19.31
N LEU A 11 -11.11 2.62 -18.28
CA LEU A 11 -11.30 3.06 -16.90
C LEU A 11 -10.17 4.01 -16.49
N ARG A 12 -10.43 4.76 -15.41
CA ARG A 12 -9.59 5.85 -14.87
C ARG A 12 -8.10 5.62 -15.09
N ARG A 13 -7.37 6.69 -15.46
CA ARG A 13 -5.89 6.64 -15.56
C ARG A 13 -5.29 6.04 -14.28
N PRO A 14 -4.25 5.18 -14.40
CA PRO A 14 -3.51 4.68 -13.24
C PRO A 14 -3.12 5.80 -12.29
N MET A 15 -3.19 5.53 -10.99
CA MET A 15 -2.74 6.45 -9.96
C MET A 15 -1.20 6.40 -9.92
N THR A 16 -0.54 7.56 -9.91
CA THR A 16 0.90 7.63 -9.68
C THR A 16 1.23 7.12 -8.27
N THR A 17 2.37 6.45 -8.14
CA THR A 17 2.95 6.11 -6.83
C THR A 17 3.66 7.30 -6.18
N GLY A 18 3.84 8.40 -6.93
CA GLY A 18 4.61 9.55 -6.51
C GLY A 18 6.13 9.34 -6.58
N ILE A 19 6.57 8.19 -7.11
CA ILE A 19 7.97 7.80 -7.32
C ILE A 19 8.12 7.48 -8.82
N ALA A 20 8.87 8.30 -9.54
CA ALA A 20 8.91 8.26 -11.01
C ALA A 20 9.46 6.92 -11.55
N GLU A 21 10.49 6.39 -10.90
CA GLU A 21 11.12 5.12 -11.26
C GLU A 21 10.16 3.95 -11.05
N LEU A 22 9.41 3.96 -9.94
CA LEU A 22 8.41 2.93 -9.67
C LEU A 22 7.25 3.02 -10.67
N ASP A 23 6.78 4.22 -10.97
CA ASP A 23 5.75 4.43 -12.01
C ASP A 23 6.24 4.01 -13.40
N GLY A 24 7.51 4.26 -13.73
CA GLY A 24 8.13 3.76 -14.95
C GLY A 24 8.20 2.24 -15.01
N LEU A 25 8.42 1.59 -13.86
CA LEU A 25 8.48 0.14 -13.75
C LEU A 25 7.11 -0.54 -13.87
N ILE A 26 6.08 -0.03 -13.19
CA ILE A 26 4.77 -0.70 -13.08
C ILE A 26 3.64 -0.03 -13.88
N GLY A 27 3.90 1.14 -14.47
CA GLY A 27 2.89 1.94 -15.18
C GLY A 27 1.88 2.64 -14.26
N GLY A 28 2.25 2.83 -12.99
CA GLY A 28 1.36 3.30 -11.93
C GLY A 28 0.38 2.25 -11.41
N LEU A 29 -0.44 2.64 -10.44
CA LEU A 29 -1.40 1.77 -9.76
C LEU A 29 -2.71 1.69 -10.53
N ARG A 30 -3.02 0.50 -11.04
CA ARG A 30 -4.21 0.26 -11.88
C ARG A 30 -5.50 0.24 -11.04
N PRO A 31 -6.57 0.94 -11.44
CA PRO A 31 -7.85 0.89 -10.74
C PRO A 31 -8.43 -0.54 -10.65
N GLY A 32 -8.98 -0.90 -9.49
CA GLY A 32 -9.60 -2.21 -9.27
C GLY A 32 -8.62 -3.39 -9.21
N ALA A 33 -7.32 -3.15 -9.35
CA ALA A 33 -6.30 -4.19 -9.34
C ALA A 33 -5.61 -4.29 -7.98
N LEU A 34 -5.24 -5.53 -7.62
CA LEU A 34 -4.44 -5.85 -6.43
C LEU A 34 -2.95 -5.70 -6.75
N HIS A 35 -2.26 -4.84 -5.99
CA HIS A 35 -0.82 -4.65 -6.03
C HIS A 35 -0.24 -5.11 -4.69
N ILE A 36 0.81 -5.92 -4.73
CA ILE A 36 1.48 -6.42 -3.52
C ILE A 36 2.88 -5.81 -3.46
N PHE A 37 3.14 -5.04 -2.42
CA PHE A 37 4.45 -4.45 -2.13
C PHE A 37 5.05 -5.18 -0.93
N TYR A 38 6.24 -5.75 -1.06
CA TYR A 38 6.78 -6.59 0.00
C TYR A 38 8.30 -6.47 0.12
N GLY A 39 8.84 -6.89 1.26
CA GLY A 39 10.29 -6.88 1.50
C GLY A 39 10.67 -6.11 2.75
N ASP A 40 11.64 -5.20 2.62
CA ASP A 40 12.11 -4.36 3.72
C ASP A 40 11.00 -3.42 4.19
N ARG A 41 10.55 -3.65 5.43
CA ARG A 41 9.45 -2.91 6.04
C ARG A 41 9.71 -1.40 6.07
N SER A 42 10.94 -0.98 6.34
CA SER A 42 11.28 0.44 6.41
C SER A 42 11.02 1.16 5.07
N ILE A 43 11.18 0.45 3.95
CA ILE A 43 10.94 0.98 2.61
C ILE A 43 9.45 0.87 2.26
N THR A 44 8.82 -0.28 2.51
CA THR A 44 7.40 -0.47 2.17
C THR A 44 6.51 0.50 2.91
N ASP A 45 6.83 0.83 4.17
CA ASP A 45 6.05 1.76 4.99
C ASP A 45 6.15 3.18 4.40
N LEU A 46 7.36 3.63 4.02
CA LEU A 46 7.57 4.92 3.36
C LEU A 46 6.83 5.02 2.02
N VAL A 47 6.91 3.97 1.20
CA VAL A 47 6.16 3.89 -0.06
C VAL A 47 4.67 3.96 0.21
N LEU A 48 4.16 3.21 1.19
CA LEU A 48 2.74 3.21 1.54
C LEU A 48 2.26 4.61 1.97
N TYR A 49 3.01 5.30 2.81
CA TYR A 49 2.67 6.67 3.21
C TYR A 49 2.71 7.64 2.03
N ARG A 50 3.66 7.48 1.09
CA ARG A 50 3.68 8.26 -0.16
C ARG A 50 2.41 8.02 -0.99
N LEU A 51 1.94 6.78 -1.08
CA LEU A 51 0.69 6.47 -1.77
C LEU A 51 -0.54 7.13 -1.13
N LEU A 52 -0.60 7.16 0.21
CA LEU A 52 -1.68 7.85 0.94
C LEU A 52 -1.69 9.35 0.62
N VAL A 53 -0.51 9.97 0.57
CA VAL A 53 -0.36 11.38 0.15
C VAL A 53 -0.84 11.57 -1.29
N GLU A 54 -0.42 10.74 -2.24
CA GLU A 54 -0.85 10.88 -3.64
C GLU A 54 -2.35 10.68 -3.83
N ALA A 55 -2.95 9.73 -3.11
CA ALA A 55 -4.40 9.53 -3.10
C ALA A 55 -5.15 10.78 -2.59
N SER A 56 -4.64 11.41 -1.53
CA SER A 56 -5.24 12.60 -0.92
C SER A 56 -5.29 13.82 -1.86
N ARG A 57 -4.43 13.88 -2.89
CA ARG A 57 -4.46 14.96 -3.89
C ARG A 57 -5.69 14.90 -4.80
N ARG A 58 -6.30 13.72 -4.95
CA ARG A 58 -7.37 13.45 -5.93
C ARG A 58 -8.68 12.98 -5.29
N GLY A 59 -8.70 12.80 -3.98
CA GLY A 59 -9.83 12.27 -3.22
C GLY A 59 -9.38 11.74 -1.86
N GLU A 60 -9.97 10.63 -1.44
CA GLU A 60 -9.73 10.05 -0.11
C GLU A 60 -8.94 8.74 -0.22
N ALA A 61 -8.30 8.34 0.87
CA ALA A 61 -7.67 7.02 0.98
C ALA A 61 -8.36 6.20 2.07
N ALA A 62 -8.54 4.91 1.81
CA ALA A 62 -9.04 3.94 2.76
C ALA A 62 -7.86 3.08 3.23
N TYR A 63 -7.58 3.04 4.52
CA TYR A 63 -6.37 2.45 5.07
C TYR A 63 -6.71 1.49 6.22
N LEU A 64 -6.29 0.23 6.07
CA LEU A 64 -6.41 -0.83 7.07
C LEU A 64 -5.02 -1.13 7.63
N ASN A 65 -4.81 -0.91 8.92
CA ASN A 65 -3.58 -1.29 9.60
C ASN A 65 -3.71 -2.62 10.34
N ASN A 66 -2.87 -3.60 10.01
CA ASN A 66 -2.72 -4.81 10.80
C ASN A 66 -1.58 -4.58 11.79
N THR A 67 -1.95 -4.30 13.04
CA THR A 67 -1.00 -4.01 14.11
C THR A 67 -1.25 -4.92 15.29
N ASP A 68 -0.19 -5.34 15.96
CA ASP A 68 -0.32 -6.03 17.24
C ASP A 68 -0.55 -4.98 18.35
N TYR A 69 -1.56 -5.22 19.19
CA TYR A 69 -1.99 -4.29 20.25
C TYR A 69 -0.89 -4.00 21.30
N TYR A 70 0.10 -4.87 21.42
CA TYR A 70 1.18 -4.81 22.40
C TYR A 70 2.47 -4.17 21.84
N GLY A 71 2.75 -4.29 20.55
CA GLY A 71 3.96 -3.81 19.87
C GLY A 71 3.82 -2.46 19.17
N GLU A 72 2.70 -2.19 18.48
CA GLU A 72 2.51 -0.97 17.69
C GLU A 72 1.17 -0.27 17.99
N LYS A 73 1.24 0.75 18.86
CA LYS A 73 0.06 1.49 19.34
C LYS A 73 -0.48 2.52 18.35
N THR A 74 0.18 2.71 17.21
CA THR A 74 -0.13 3.81 16.30
C THR A 74 -0.91 3.31 15.09
N LEU A 75 -2.16 3.77 14.96
CA LEU A 75 -2.99 3.51 13.78
C LEU A 75 -2.26 3.98 12.51
N ILE A 76 -1.66 5.17 12.57
CA ILE A 76 -0.93 5.82 11.49
C ILE A 76 0.22 6.63 12.09
N ASP A 77 1.43 6.54 11.54
CA ASP A 77 2.55 7.39 11.95
C ASP A 77 2.36 8.79 11.36
N ALA A 78 1.74 9.66 12.15
CA ALA A 78 1.45 11.04 11.76
C ALA A 78 2.72 11.85 11.48
N THR A 79 3.85 11.54 12.13
CA THR A 79 5.11 12.27 11.96
C THR A 79 5.72 11.96 10.59
N THR A 80 5.82 10.68 10.26
CA THR A 80 6.31 10.22 8.95
C THR A 80 5.40 10.71 7.84
N LEU A 81 4.07 10.54 7.99
CA LEU A 81 3.11 11.01 6.99
C LEU A 81 3.19 12.53 6.79
N SER A 82 3.32 13.31 7.86
CA SER A 82 3.45 14.78 7.78
C SER A 82 4.72 15.20 7.04
N THR A 83 5.82 14.50 7.29
CA THR A 83 7.11 14.77 6.62
C THR A 83 7.01 14.48 5.12
N ILE A 84 6.44 13.34 4.75
CA ILE A 84 6.24 12.97 3.34
C ILE A 84 5.27 13.94 2.66
N SER A 85 4.20 14.36 3.36
CA SER A 85 3.21 15.32 2.85
C SER A 85 3.86 16.66 2.52
N LYS A 86 4.65 17.22 3.46
CA LYS A 86 5.41 18.45 3.25
C LYS A 86 6.37 18.34 2.06
N THR A 87 7.10 17.23 1.97
CA THR A 87 8.05 16.98 0.87
C THR A 87 7.34 16.86 -0.48
N ALA A 88 6.08 16.40 -0.50
CA ALA A 88 5.23 16.35 -1.69
C ALA A 88 4.50 17.68 -1.98
N GLY A 89 4.69 18.71 -1.16
CA GLY A 89 3.98 20.00 -1.29
C GLY A 89 2.49 19.92 -0.94
N VAL A 90 2.08 18.99 -0.06
CA VAL A 90 0.70 18.84 0.41
C VAL A 90 0.64 19.17 1.90
N GLU A 91 -0.38 19.93 2.30
CA GLU A 91 -0.58 20.32 3.69
C GLU A 91 -0.94 19.07 4.54
N PRO A 92 -0.18 18.75 5.62
CA PRO A 92 -0.37 17.51 6.37
C PRO A 92 -1.76 17.29 6.95
N PHE A 93 -2.43 18.34 7.44
CA PHE A 93 -3.77 18.21 8.02
C PHE A 93 -4.79 17.84 6.96
N LYS A 94 -4.70 18.39 5.74
CA LYS A 94 -5.49 17.95 4.58
C LYS A 94 -5.29 16.47 4.29
N VAL A 95 -4.05 15.98 4.30
CA VAL A 95 -3.77 14.54 4.08
C VAL A 95 -4.43 13.69 5.15
N LEU A 96 -4.23 14.02 6.44
CA LEU A 96 -4.84 13.29 7.55
C LEU A 96 -6.37 13.28 7.48
N SER A 97 -6.98 14.42 7.13
CA SER A 97 -8.44 14.54 7.01
C SER A 97 -9.04 13.72 5.85
N ALA A 98 -8.21 13.32 4.88
CA ALA A 98 -8.63 12.56 3.70
C ALA A 98 -8.46 11.04 3.87
N ILE A 99 -8.03 10.54 5.03
CA ILE A 99 -7.76 9.11 5.25
C ILE A 99 -8.81 8.50 6.19
N TYR A 100 -9.59 7.54 5.68
CA TYR A 100 -10.37 6.63 6.50
C TYR A 100 -9.45 5.54 7.06
N CYS A 101 -9.31 5.46 8.38
CA CYS A 101 -8.45 4.48 9.03
C CYS A 101 -9.26 3.43 9.78
N THR A 102 -8.95 2.15 9.57
CA THR A 102 -9.35 1.05 10.44
C THR A 102 -8.12 0.27 10.88
N ALA A 103 -8.22 -0.43 12.01
CA ALA A 103 -7.16 -1.34 12.43
C ALA A 103 -7.73 -2.70 12.82
N ALA A 104 -6.90 -3.70 12.58
CA ALA A 104 -7.08 -5.06 13.03
C ALA A 104 -5.97 -5.38 14.02
N PHE A 105 -6.33 -6.09 15.09
CA PHE A 105 -5.41 -6.51 16.16
C PHE A 105 -5.26 -8.03 16.26
N ASN A 106 -5.95 -8.76 15.39
CA ASN A 106 -5.88 -10.19 15.21
C ASN A 106 -6.60 -10.60 13.92
N ALA A 107 -6.46 -11.87 13.52
CA ALA A 107 -7.06 -12.43 12.31
C ALA A 107 -8.59 -12.24 12.27
N ARG A 108 -9.29 -12.50 13.38
CA ARG A 108 -10.75 -12.35 13.44
C ARG A 108 -11.19 -10.90 13.23
N ARG A 109 -10.52 -9.94 13.88
CA ARG A 109 -10.80 -8.51 13.75
C ARG A 109 -10.43 -7.97 12.37
N GLN A 110 -9.49 -8.59 11.66
CA GLN A 110 -9.14 -8.24 10.29
C GLN A 110 -10.35 -8.28 9.35
N ILE A 111 -11.18 -9.32 9.46
CA ILE A 111 -12.39 -9.47 8.65
C ILE A 111 -13.39 -8.33 8.95
N SER A 112 -13.63 -8.05 10.23
CA SER A 112 -14.54 -6.97 10.63
C SER A 112 -14.04 -5.58 10.23
N ALA A 113 -12.73 -5.34 10.32
CA ALA A 113 -12.10 -4.10 9.88
C ALA A 113 -12.21 -3.93 8.36
N ALA A 114 -12.04 -5.01 7.60
CA ALA A 114 -12.21 -5.02 6.14
C ALA A 114 -13.65 -4.69 5.73
N TYR A 115 -14.67 -5.26 6.40
CA TYR A 115 -16.07 -4.90 6.12
C TYR A 115 -16.36 -3.42 6.38
N ARG A 116 -15.91 -2.88 7.53
CA ARG A 116 -16.10 -1.46 7.86
C ARG A 116 -15.43 -0.54 6.86
N LEU A 117 -14.22 -0.90 6.43
CA LEU A 117 -13.48 -0.11 5.46
C LEU A 117 -14.13 -0.18 4.07
N ALA A 118 -14.58 -1.37 3.64
CA ALA A 118 -15.31 -1.54 2.38
C ALA A 118 -16.62 -0.72 2.36
N GLU A 119 -17.34 -0.66 3.48
CA GLU A 119 -18.53 0.19 3.57
C GLU A 119 -18.17 1.67 3.42
N ALA A 120 -17.14 2.16 4.13
CA ALA A 120 -16.68 3.54 3.99
C ALA A 120 -16.27 3.88 2.54
N VAL A 121 -15.61 2.94 1.84
CA VAL A 121 -15.25 3.08 0.42
C VAL A 121 -16.50 3.26 -0.45
N ARG A 122 -17.52 2.42 -0.25
CA ARG A 122 -18.77 2.46 -1.03
C ARG A 122 -19.57 3.73 -0.74
N SER A 123 -19.68 4.13 0.52
CA SER A 123 -20.45 5.31 0.91
C SER A 123 -19.80 6.63 0.47
N SER A 124 -18.47 6.71 0.45
CA SER A 124 -17.76 7.95 0.11
C SER A 124 -17.87 8.31 -1.38
N GLY A 125 -17.68 7.34 -2.28
CA GLY A 125 -17.55 7.57 -3.72
C GLY A 125 -16.31 8.40 -4.14
N ARG A 126 -15.51 8.89 -3.19
CA ARG A 126 -14.32 9.73 -3.41
C ARG A 126 -13.01 9.00 -3.13
N VAL A 127 -13.06 7.75 -2.67
CA VAL A 127 -11.85 6.96 -2.43
C VAL A 127 -11.06 6.74 -3.73
N ARG A 128 -9.75 6.98 -3.66
CA ARG A 128 -8.77 6.86 -4.75
C ARG A 128 -7.72 5.79 -4.51
N LEU A 129 -7.63 5.26 -3.29
CA LEU A 129 -6.72 4.20 -2.91
C LEU A 129 -7.31 3.41 -1.75
N ILE A 130 -7.18 2.09 -1.81
CA ILE A 130 -7.35 1.23 -0.64
C ILE A 130 -5.98 0.63 -0.31
N ALA A 131 -5.54 0.80 0.93
CA ALA A 131 -4.24 0.41 1.42
C ALA A 131 -4.39 -0.56 2.59
N VAL A 132 -3.72 -1.71 2.52
CA VAL A 132 -3.62 -2.67 3.62
C VAL A 132 -2.17 -2.72 4.07
N HIS A 133 -1.95 -2.24 5.29
CA HIS A 133 -0.64 -2.22 5.91
C HIS A 133 -0.37 -3.53 6.64
N ASN A 134 0.83 -4.10 6.43
CA ASN A 134 1.36 -5.24 7.17
C ASN A 134 0.43 -6.47 7.14
N ALA A 135 -0.06 -6.85 5.97
CA ALA A 135 -1.03 -7.93 5.82
C ALA A 135 -0.59 -9.28 6.39
N SER A 136 0.72 -9.52 6.46
CA SER A 136 1.31 -10.74 6.99
C SER A 136 1.39 -10.81 8.53
N ALA A 137 1.01 -9.73 9.25
CA ALA A 137 1.24 -9.59 10.69
C ALA A 137 0.78 -10.77 11.55
N PHE A 138 -0.37 -11.36 11.24
CA PHE A 138 -0.99 -12.40 12.07
C PHE A 138 -0.66 -13.83 11.62
N LEU A 139 -0.02 -14.00 10.46
CA LEU A 139 0.17 -15.33 9.85
C LEU A 139 1.03 -16.26 10.72
N ASP A 140 2.00 -15.71 11.44
CA ASP A 140 2.93 -16.50 12.25
C ASP A 140 2.52 -16.65 13.70
N VAL A 141 1.68 -15.72 14.16
CA VAL A 141 1.28 -15.62 15.56
C VAL A 141 0.02 -16.45 15.81
N GLU A 142 -0.91 -16.47 14.87
CA GLU A 142 -2.26 -17.02 15.06
C GLU A 142 -2.52 -18.33 14.28
N GLY A 143 -1.50 -18.88 13.62
CA GLY A 143 -1.56 -20.20 13.00
C GLY A 143 -2.61 -20.32 11.87
N GLY A 144 -3.31 -21.46 11.83
CA GLY A 144 -4.15 -21.87 10.68
C GLY A 144 -5.34 -20.95 10.36
N GLU A 145 -5.84 -20.16 11.32
CA GLU A 145 -6.99 -19.27 11.10
C GLU A 145 -6.62 -17.94 10.42
N ALA A 146 -5.36 -17.52 10.54
CA ALA A 146 -4.90 -16.23 10.03
C ALA A 146 -4.92 -16.16 8.49
N SER A 147 -4.55 -17.25 7.82
CA SER A 147 -4.51 -17.32 6.36
C SER A 147 -5.91 -17.20 5.73
N PRO A 148 -6.93 -17.99 6.12
CA PRO A 148 -8.31 -17.82 5.65
C PRO A 148 -8.89 -16.44 5.96
N ALA A 149 -8.60 -15.90 7.15
CA ALA A 149 -9.07 -14.57 7.54
C ALA A 149 -8.49 -13.46 6.66
N LEU A 150 -7.19 -13.54 6.34
CA LEU A 150 -6.53 -12.61 5.43
C LEU A 150 -7.08 -12.71 4.01
N VAL A 151 -7.22 -13.92 3.47
CA VAL A 151 -7.80 -14.14 2.13
C VAL A 151 -9.20 -13.55 2.05
N LYS A 152 -10.04 -13.77 3.07
CA LYS A 152 -11.39 -13.21 3.14
C LYS A 152 -11.36 -11.68 3.22
N SER A 153 -10.52 -11.12 4.07
CA SER A 153 -10.39 -9.67 4.25
C SER A 153 -9.96 -8.96 2.97
N ILE A 154 -8.93 -9.49 2.29
CA ILE A 154 -8.48 -8.94 1.00
C ILE A 154 -9.55 -9.13 -0.08
N SER A 155 -10.27 -10.25 -0.10
CA SER A 155 -11.35 -10.45 -1.08
C SER A 155 -12.48 -9.42 -0.93
N ILE A 156 -12.88 -9.10 0.30
CA ILE A 156 -13.86 -8.03 0.59
C ILE A 156 -13.37 -6.69 0.05
N LEU A 157 -12.09 -6.36 0.30
CA LEU A 157 -11.52 -5.10 -0.15
C LEU A 157 -11.28 -5.05 -1.65
N MET A 158 -10.96 -6.18 -2.31
CA MET A 158 -10.83 -6.28 -3.76
C MET A 158 -12.16 -5.97 -4.45
N GLU A 159 -13.28 -6.47 -3.91
CA GLU A 159 -14.62 -6.16 -4.43
C GLU A 159 -14.91 -4.66 -4.32
N ALA A 160 -14.68 -4.07 -3.14
CA ALA A 160 -14.85 -2.63 -2.94
C ALA A 160 -13.91 -1.79 -3.84
N ALA A 161 -12.67 -2.25 -4.05
CA ALA A 161 -11.69 -1.61 -4.94
C ALA A 161 -12.18 -1.59 -6.39
N PHE A 162 -12.73 -2.70 -6.85
CA PHE A 162 -13.29 -2.83 -8.19
C PHE A 162 -14.50 -1.91 -8.38
N GLU A 163 -15.42 -1.88 -7.42
CA GLU A 163 -16.60 -1.00 -7.46
C GLU A 163 -16.23 0.48 -7.45
N ALA A 164 -15.28 0.88 -6.59
CA ALA A 164 -14.84 2.27 -6.47
C ALA A 164 -13.91 2.73 -7.60
N LEU A 165 -13.45 1.80 -8.45
CA LEU A 165 -12.37 2.03 -9.41
C LEU A 165 -11.14 2.65 -8.73
N ALA A 166 -10.74 2.05 -7.60
CA ALA A 166 -9.56 2.43 -6.82
C ALA A 166 -8.57 1.26 -6.81
N PRO A 167 -7.26 1.48 -6.94
CA PRO A 167 -6.27 0.44 -6.71
C PRO A 167 -6.33 -0.06 -5.26
N LEU A 168 -6.08 -1.36 -5.10
CA LEU A 168 -5.82 -1.99 -3.80
C LEU A 168 -4.32 -2.27 -3.68
N VAL A 169 -3.68 -1.72 -2.66
CA VAL A 169 -2.27 -1.97 -2.35
C VAL A 169 -2.18 -2.72 -1.03
N VAL A 170 -1.48 -3.84 -1.04
CA VAL A 170 -1.23 -4.68 0.13
C VAL A 170 0.27 -4.69 0.39
N THR A 171 0.67 -4.33 1.61
CA THR A 171 2.05 -4.48 2.06
C THR A 171 2.23 -5.75 2.86
N ALA A 172 3.36 -6.44 2.70
CA ALA A 172 3.66 -7.67 3.43
C ALA A 172 5.16 -7.83 3.69
N ALA A 173 5.49 -8.59 4.73
CA ALA A 173 6.86 -9.05 4.92
C ALA A 173 7.27 -10.01 3.78
N SER A 174 8.58 -10.14 3.56
CA SER A 174 9.10 -11.22 2.74
C SER A 174 9.32 -12.48 3.57
N ALA A 175 9.04 -13.64 2.99
CA ALA A 175 9.57 -14.90 3.49
C ALA A 175 11.10 -14.91 3.35
N ALA A 176 11.79 -15.56 4.29
CA ALA A 176 13.23 -15.75 4.20
C ALA A 176 13.57 -16.55 2.94
N ALA A 177 14.63 -16.17 2.23
CA ALA A 177 15.10 -16.92 1.08
C ALA A 177 15.52 -18.32 1.53
N SER A 178 14.92 -19.35 0.92
CA SER A 178 15.39 -20.73 1.10
C SER A 178 16.63 -20.96 0.23
N PRO A 179 17.59 -21.82 0.65
CA PRO A 179 18.74 -22.17 -0.18
C PRO A 179 18.26 -22.67 -1.55
N GLY A 180 18.64 -21.97 -2.62
CA GLY A 180 18.24 -22.30 -4.01
C GLY A 180 17.05 -21.52 -4.58
N GLN A 181 16.40 -20.62 -3.82
CA GLN A 181 15.40 -19.69 -4.36
C GLN A 181 16.01 -18.28 -4.57
N PRO A 182 16.11 -17.79 -5.81
CA PRO A 182 16.80 -16.53 -6.12
C PRO A 182 16.00 -15.27 -5.76
N ALA A 183 14.71 -15.38 -5.42
CA ALA A 183 13.88 -14.25 -5.04
C ALA A 183 13.13 -14.53 -3.73
N ALA A 184 13.22 -13.59 -2.81
CA ALA A 184 12.41 -13.59 -1.61
C ALA A 184 10.93 -13.46 -2.03
N MET A 185 10.03 -14.26 -1.46
CA MET A 185 8.61 -14.27 -1.83
C MET A 185 7.77 -13.49 -0.81
N PRO A 186 6.69 -12.83 -1.22
CA PRO A 186 5.78 -12.19 -0.26
C PRO A 186 5.21 -13.24 0.69
N ARG A 187 5.22 -12.94 2.00
CA ARG A 187 4.66 -13.80 3.05
C ARG A 187 3.14 -13.68 3.07
N LEU A 188 2.49 -14.21 2.03
CA LEU A 188 1.05 -14.17 1.84
C LEU A 188 0.53 -15.53 1.33
N PRO A 189 -0.74 -15.86 1.57
CA PRO A 189 -1.37 -17.05 1.02
C PRO A 189 -1.33 -17.06 -0.51
N SER A 190 -1.09 -18.24 -1.11
CA SER A 190 -0.95 -18.40 -2.57
C SER A 190 -2.16 -17.89 -3.35
N GLN A 191 -3.37 -18.00 -2.76
CA GLN A 191 -4.60 -17.47 -3.35
C GLN A 191 -4.53 -15.97 -3.63
N LEU A 192 -3.81 -15.20 -2.79
CA LEU A 192 -3.60 -13.77 -3.02
C LEU A 192 -2.53 -13.52 -4.07
N LEU A 193 -1.47 -14.33 -4.10
CA LEU A 193 -0.40 -14.22 -5.10
C LEU A 193 -0.93 -14.44 -6.52
N HIS A 194 -1.80 -15.44 -6.71
CA HIS A 194 -2.44 -15.70 -7.99
C HIS A 194 -3.41 -14.60 -8.45
N ARG A 195 -3.87 -13.75 -7.52
CA ARG A 195 -4.78 -12.63 -7.81
C ARG A 195 -4.06 -11.29 -7.95
N ALA A 196 -2.78 -11.24 -7.62
CA ALA A 196 -1.98 -10.03 -7.74
C ALA A 196 -1.80 -9.66 -9.21
N SER A 197 -2.08 -8.41 -9.55
CA SER A 197 -1.78 -7.87 -10.88
C SER A 197 -0.32 -7.44 -10.99
N VAL A 198 0.26 -6.95 -9.89
CA VAL A 198 1.65 -6.52 -9.80
C VAL A 198 2.18 -6.92 -8.43
N MET A 199 3.41 -7.43 -8.39
CA MET A 199 4.15 -7.66 -7.14
C MET A 199 5.50 -6.95 -7.23
N VAL A 200 5.84 -6.16 -6.21
CA VAL A 200 7.09 -5.39 -6.15
C VAL A 200 7.85 -5.74 -4.89
N PHE A 201 9.10 -6.19 -5.07
CA PHE A 201 10.02 -6.47 -3.98
C PHE A 201 10.89 -5.26 -3.69
N PHE A 202 10.87 -4.80 -2.43
CA PHE A 202 11.72 -3.74 -1.93
C PHE A 202 12.81 -4.33 -1.05
N ARG A 203 14.06 -3.96 -1.33
CA ARG A 203 15.21 -4.32 -0.50
C ARG A 203 16.07 -3.10 -0.30
N SER A 204 16.60 -2.93 0.91
CA SER A 204 17.69 -1.99 1.12
C SER A 204 18.93 -2.51 0.38
N GLU A 205 19.59 -1.64 -0.38
CA GLU A 205 20.94 -1.93 -0.81
C GLU A 205 21.82 -1.85 0.43
N GLY A 206 22.29 -3.00 0.92
CA GLY A 206 23.23 -3.02 2.03
C GLY A 206 24.38 -2.06 1.74
N ARG A 207 24.79 -1.25 2.73
CA ARG A 207 26.00 -0.43 2.62
C ARG A 207 27.14 -1.34 2.17
N GLY A 208 27.50 -1.27 0.89
CA GLY A 208 28.80 -1.74 0.45
C GLY A 208 29.84 -1.03 1.29
N THR A 209 30.80 -1.77 1.82
CA THR A 209 32.01 -1.20 2.42
C THR A 209 32.66 -0.27 1.40
N GLY A 210 32.43 1.04 1.56
CA GLY A 210 32.95 2.09 0.69
C GLY A 210 31.93 2.62 -0.32
N GLY A 211 31.27 3.72 0.02
CA GLY A 211 30.40 4.46 -0.91
C GLY A 211 29.31 5.20 -0.15
N GLN A 212 29.35 6.52 -0.18
CA GLN A 212 28.35 7.39 0.45
C GLN A 212 26.93 7.00 -0.01
N ALA A 213 26.06 6.69 0.97
CA ALA A 213 24.65 6.49 0.72
C ALA A 213 24.01 7.84 0.35
N SER A 214 23.91 8.12 -0.95
CA SER A 214 23.06 9.19 -1.45
C SER A 214 21.60 8.74 -1.34
N GLN A 215 20.97 9.18 -0.26
CA GLN A 215 19.54 9.09 -0.02
C GLN A 215 18.81 10.09 -0.96
N THR A 216 18.86 9.85 -2.28
CA THR A 216 18.37 10.82 -3.29
C THR A 216 16.98 10.51 -3.84
N CYS A 217 16.40 9.33 -3.58
CA CYS A 217 15.17 8.92 -4.27
C CYS A 217 13.86 9.47 -3.65
N LEU A 218 13.92 10.32 -2.62
CA LEU A 218 12.72 10.83 -1.93
C LEU A 218 12.60 12.36 -1.87
N ALA A 219 13.58 13.10 -2.39
CA ALA A 219 13.48 14.56 -2.49
C ALA A 219 13.33 14.98 -3.96
N PRO A 220 12.31 15.79 -4.33
CA PRO A 220 12.34 16.47 -5.61
C PRO A 220 13.50 17.47 -5.60
N SER A 221 14.43 17.34 -6.55
CA SER A 221 15.46 18.34 -6.79
C SER A 221 14.79 19.71 -7.01
N PRO A 222 15.21 20.79 -6.33
CA PRO A 222 14.70 22.11 -6.65
C PRO A 222 15.13 22.49 -8.08
N PRO A 223 14.32 23.25 -8.83
CA PRO A 223 14.72 23.76 -10.12
C PRO A 223 15.93 24.68 -9.90
N VAL A 224 17.05 24.37 -10.55
CA VAL A 224 18.20 25.26 -10.62
C VAL A 224 17.75 26.47 -11.43
N GLY A 225 17.32 27.51 -10.71
CA GLY A 225 17.06 28.83 -11.27
C GLY A 225 18.38 29.42 -11.75
N GLY A 226 18.55 29.50 -13.06
CA GLY A 226 19.56 30.36 -13.66
C GLY A 226 19.21 31.81 -13.36
N LEU A 227 20.15 32.53 -12.76
CA LEU A 227 20.15 33.98 -12.66
C LEU A 227 21.60 34.47 -12.69
N GLY A 228 21.89 35.38 -13.62
CA GLY A 228 23.06 36.27 -13.60
C GLY A 228 24.17 35.87 -14.54
#